data_AF-A0A942ZYM5-F1
#
_entry.id   AF-A0A942ZYM5-F1
#
_cell.length_a   1.000
_cell.length_b   1.000
_cell.length_c   1.000
_cell.angle_alpha   90.00
_cell.angle_beta   90.00
_cell.angle_gamma   90.00
#
_symmetry.space_group_name_H-M   'P 1'
#
loop_
_entity.id
_entity.type
_entity.pdbx_description
1 polymer ?
#
loop_
_entity_poly.entity_id
_entity_poly.type
_entity_poly.pdbx_seq_one_letter_code
_entity_poly.pdbx_strand_id
1 'polypeptide(L)' 'MHCVLVAGPPASGKSTLAEALSRELRLPVFFEDGVKALLFDAVGFRSRAEKVALGAAQRACV' A
#
# COMPACT_ATOMS: atom_id res chain seq x y z
N MET A 1 6.18 13.92 15.74
CA MET A 1 5.64 12.88 14.84
C MET A 1 6.46 12.91 13.57
N HIS A 2 7.06 11.79 13.17
CA HIS A 2 7.93 11.70 11.99
C HIS A 2 7.32 10.70 11.00
N CYS A 3 7.31 11.07 9.72
CA CYS A 3 6.84 10.23 8.62
C CYS A 3 7.97 10.11 7.60
N VAL A 4 8.24 8.88 7.14
CA VAL A 4 9.27 8.59 6.14
C VAL A 4 8.57 8.09 4.88
N LEU A 5 8.70 8.84 3.78
CA LEU A 5 8.15 8.46 2.49
C LEU A 5 9.21 7.70 1.67
N VAL A 6 8.90 6.47 1.28
CA VAL A 6 9.77 5.63 0.43
C VAL A 6 9.11 5.47 -0.94
N ALA A 7 9.64 6.15 -1.96
CA ALA A 7 9.06 6.22 -3.32
C ALA A 7 10.05 5.74 -4.40
N GLY A 8 9.53 5.39 -5.60
CA GLY A 8 10.31 4.78 -6.69
C GLY A 8 9.50 3.84 -7.59
N PRO A 9 10.03 3.45 -8.76
CA PRO A 9 9.31 2.67 -9.79
C PRO A 9 9.07 1.22 -9.36
N PRO A 10 8.02 0.51 -9.84
CA PRO A 10 7.73 -0.87 -9.44
C PRO A 10 8.96 -1.78 -9.45
N ALA A 11 9.02 -2.72 -8.49
CA ALA A 11 10.16 -3.64 -8.29
C ALA A 11 11.53 -3.00 -7.95
N SER A 12 11.63 -1.69 -7.70
CA SER A 12 12.90 -1.04 -7.27
C SER A 12 13.37 -1.34 -5.83
N GLY A 13 12.73 -2.28 -5.11
CA GLY A 13 13.11 -2.63 -3.73
C GLY A 13 12.59 -1.73 -2.60
N LYS A 14 11.66 -0.80 -2.88
CA LYS A 14 11.04 0.10 -1.88
C LYS A 14 10.49 -0.64 -0.66
N SER A 15 9.77 -1.75 -0.89
CA SER A 15 9.14 -2.51 0.19
C SER A 15 10.18 -3.10 1.13
N THR A 16 11.26 -3.66 0.55
CA THR A 16 12.40 -4.17 1.31
C THR A 16 13.07 -3.07 2.15
N LEU A 17 13.27 -1.88 1.57
CA LEU A 17 13.85 -0.75 2.29
C LEU A 17 12.93 -0.26 3.42
N ALA A 18 11.63 -0.10 3.15
CA ALA A 18 10.66 0.37 4.13
C ALA A 18 10.55 -0.59 5.33
N GLU A 19 10.59 -1.91 5.10
CA GLU A 19 10.62 -2.91 6.17
C GLU A 19 11.90 -2.85 7.02
N ALA A 20 13.05 -2.59 6.39
CA ALA A 20 14.31 -2.42 7.12
C ALA A 20 14.25 -1.17 8.01
N LEU A 21 13.80 -0.04 7.45
CA LEU A 21 13.63 1.23 8.18
C LEU A 21 12.61 1.11 9.31
N SER A 22 11.51 0.39 9.09
CA SER A 22 10.49 0.15 10.11
C SER A 22 11.07 -0.56 11.33
N ARG A 23 11.92 -1.58 11.12
CA ARG A 23 12.60 -2.32 12.21
C ARG A 23 13.58 -1.44 12.97
N GLU A 24 14.36 -0.63 12.25
CA GLU A 24 15.41 0.20 12.85
C GLU A 24 14.83 1.41 13.60
N LEU A 25 13.84 2.08 13.01
CA LEU A 25 13.20 3.27 13.57
C LEU A 25 12.04 2.94 14.51
N ARG A 26 11.63 1.66 14.59
CA ARG A 26 10.45 1.18 15.33
C ARG A 26 9.18 1.93 14.94
N LEU A 27 9.06 2.25 13.66
CA LEU A 27 7.89 2.92 13.08
C LEU A 27 6.99 1.90 12.39
N PRO A 28 5.65 2.05 12.45
CA PRO A 28 4.75 1.26 11.63
C PRO A 28 5.03 1.52 10.14
N VAL A 29 4.91 0.48 9.32
CA VAL A 29 5.06 0.57 7.88
C VAL A 29 3.70 0.47 7.21
N PHE A 30 3.44 1.32 6.22
CA PHE A 30 2.22 1.31 5.43
C PHE A 30 2.58 1.18 3.96
N PHE A 31 1.92 0.24 3.26
CA PHE A 31 2.09 0.03 1.82
C PHE A 31 0.77 0.30 1.10
N GLU A 32 0.75 1.28 0.20
CA GLU A 32 -0.44 1.56 -0.62
C GLU A 32 -0.88 0.30 -1.40
N ASP A 33 0.07 -0.44 -1.96
CA ASP A 33 -0.21 -1.64 -2.75
C ASP A 33 -0.67 -2.83 -1.90
N GLY A 34 -0.21 -2.92 -0.64
CA GLY A 34 -0.65 -3.97 0.29
C GLY A 34 -2.13 -3.86 0.64
N VAL A 35 -2.60 -2.62 0.86
CA VAL A 35 -4.02 -2.35 1.13
C VAL A 35 -4.88 -2.68 -0.09
N LYS A 36 -4.41 -2.40 -1.31
CA LYS A 36 -5.12 -2.80 -2.54
C LYS A 36 -5.28 -4.31 -2.65
N ALA A 37 -4.21 -5.07 -2.41
CA ALA A 37 -4.26 -6.53 -2.49
C ALA A 37 -5.29 -7.11 -1.52
N LEU A 38 -5.26 -6.68 -0.25
CA LEU A 38 -6.22 -7.13 0.76
C LEU A 38 -7.67 -6.75 0.42
N LEU A 39 -7.91 -5.52 -0.05
CA LEU A 39 -9.24 -5.09 -0.48
C LEU A 39 -9.73 -5.88 -1.69
N PHE A 40 -8.85 -6.19 -2.63
CA PHE A 40 -9.20 -6.93 -3.85
C PHE A 40 -9.50 -8.39 -3.53
N ASP A 41 -8.77 -9.00 -2.61
CA ASP A 41 -9.03 -10.38 -2.16
C ASP A 41 -10.31 -10.48 -1.32
N ALA A 42 -10.56 -9.51 -0.44
CA ALA A 42 -11.72 -9.54 0.46
C ALA A 42 -13.05 -9.16 -0.21
N VAL A 43 -13.05 -8.13 -1.06
CA VAL A 43 -14.26 -7.59 -1.69
C VAL A 43 -14.48 -8.18 -3.08
N GLY A 44 -13.39 -8.44 -3.82
CA GLY A 44 -13.45 -8.85 -5.21
C GLY A 44 -13.97 -7.74 -6.14
N PHE A 45 -13.96 -8.04 -7.44
CA PHE A 45 -14.61 -7.23 -8.47
C PHE A 45 -14.87 -8.07 -9.71
N ARG A 46 -15.92 -7.75 -10.46
CA ARG A 46 -16.32 -8.43 -11.71
C ARG A 46 -16.21 -7.53 -12.93
N SER A 47 -15.96 -6.24 -12.73
CA SER A 47 -15.82 -5.26 -13.80
C SER A 47 -14.65 -4.31 -13.57
N ARG A 48 -14.17 -3.70 -14.66
CA ARG A 48 -13.16 -2.64 -14.59
C ARG A 48 -13.66 -1.44 -13.76
N ALA A 49 -14.96 -1.12 -13.85
CA ALA A 49 -15.56 -0.03 -13.10
C ALA A 49 -15.49 -0.30 -11.58
N GLU A 50 -15.83 -1.51 -11.15
CA GLU A 50 -15.70 -1.94 -9.75
C GLU A 50 -14.24 -1.89 -9.27
N LYS A 51 -13.29 -2.35 -10.08
CA LYS A 51 -11.85 -2.25 -9.75
C LYS A 51 -11.41 -0.80 -9.50
N VAL A 52 -11.86 0.14 -10.34
CA VAL A 52 -11.55 1.56 -10.21
C VAL A 52 -12.17 2.15 -8.94
N ALA A 53 -13.44 1.83 -8.66
CA ALA A 53 -14.13 2.26 -7.46
C ALA A 53 -13.45 1.72 -6.18
N LEU A 54 -13.04 0.44 -6.20
CA LEU A 54 -12.34 -0.19 -5.09
C LEU A 54 -10.96 0.44 -4.86
N GLY A 55 -10.26 0.81 -5.94
CA GLY A 55 -9.03 1.60 -5.85
C GLY A 55 -9.24 3.02 -5.30
N ALA A 56 -10.39 3.64 -5.53
CA ALA A 56 -10.74 4.92 -4.93
C ALA A 56 -11.06 4.80 -3.44
N ALA A 57 -11.81 3.76 -3.05
CA ALA A 57 -12.10 3.45 -1.65
C ALA A 57 -10.82 3.19 -0.85
N GLN A 58 -9.85 2.46 -1.42
CA GLN A 58 -8.54 2.22 -0.80
C GLN A 58 -7.83 3.53 -0.40
N ARG A 59 -7.84 4.55 -1.27
CA ARG A 59 -7.21 5.85 -0.99
C ARG A 59 -7.93 6.66 0.09
N ALA A 60 -9.18 6.31 0.41
CA ALA A 60 -9.91 6.94 1.51
C ALA A 60 -9.61 6.30 2.88
N CYS A 61 -8.97 5.12 2.91
CA CYS A 61 -8.67 4.38 4.14
C CYS A 61 -7.25 4.61 4.70
N VAL A 62 -6.37 5.26 3.93
CA VAL A 62 -4.95 5.51 4.27
C VAL A 62 -4.70 7.01 4.29
#